data_AF-A0A9D0ICC6-F1
#
_entry.id   AF-A0A9D0ICC6-F1
#
_cell.length_a   1.000
_cell.length_b   1.000
_cell.length_c   1.000
_cell.angle_alpha   90.00
_cell.angle_beta   90.00
_cell.angle_gamma   90.00
#
_symmetry.space_group_name_H-M   'P 1'
#
loop_
_entity.id
_entity.type
_entity.pdbx_description
1 polymer ?
#
loop_
_entity_poly.entity_id
_entity_poly.type
_entity_poly.pdbx_seq_one_letter_code
_entity_poly.pdbx_strand_id
1 'polypeptide(L)'
;MWHNFYTVTSVEEALRLLAEHGERARLIAGGTDLVLEMERRQRPGVETLVDISRVAGLDRIRLDDEGWIRLGPLVTHNQVIASALCVERAFPLAAACWAVGAPQIRNTGTVAGNLITASPANDTIPPLWAMDARLTLRSLRGERTIPLADFYRGVRQVDLAPDEMLVEIAFPALRENQRGTFLKLGLRRAQAIAVVNVAVLLTFDGGPDGMVTDARITLGSVAPTIVRAEEAEALLVGHPLDEERIAQAARLAAQAARPIDDVRGSAAYRRRMVEVFTRRALRQVWRGEERAGWPQDPPLLWGKTNGHFPPLAGRTIVHREGGPEPIQTVVNGRAVTVHGANDKTLLRMLREDVGLTGTKEGCAEGECGACTVLLDGIAVMSCLVPAPRAHGASIVTVEGLREDGRLHPLQEAFIKTGAVQCGYCTPGFLMAGAALLAEKPHPAPEQVRQSITGNLCRCTGYYKILRAFEEATRE
;
A
#
# COMPACT_ATOMS: atom_id res chain seq x y z
N MET A 1 12.68 -18.73 -6.83
CA MET A 1 11.24 -18.30 -6.89
C MET A 1 10.72 -18.08 -8.31
N TRP A 2 11.54 -17.54 -9.21
CA TRP A 2 11.25 -17.29 -10.63
C TRP A 2 12.51 -17.65 -11.41
N HIS A 3 12.38 -17.92 -12.71
CA HIS A 3 13.52 -18.27 -13.57
C HIS A 3 14.17 -17.03 -14.20
N ASN A 4 13.36 -16.03 -14.58
CA ASN A 4 13.83 -14.78 -15.19
C ASN A 4 13.28 -13.56 -14.45
N PHE A 5 14.13 -12.57 -14.22
CA PHE A 5 13.75 -11.27 -13.70
C PHE A 5 14.28 -10.17 -14.61
N TYR A 6 13.38 -9.41 -15.23
CA TYR A 6 13.71 -8.29 -16.12
C TYR A 6 13.46 -6.99 -15.37
N THR A 7 14.48 -6.15 -15.18
CA THR A 7 14.26 -4.75 -14.80
C THR A 7 14.23 -3.90 -16.05
N VAL A 8 13.03 -3.47 -16.45
CA VAL A 8 12.84 -2.67 -17.66
C VAL A 8 13.03 -1.18 -17.41
N THR A 9 13.32 -0.41 -18.46
CA THR A 9 13.47 1.06 -18.37
C THR A 9 12.34 1.81 -19.08
N SER A 10 11.44 1.10 -19.76
CA SER A 10 10.30 1.67 -20.49
C SER A 10 9.04 0.80 -20.43
N VAL A 11 7.88 1.41 -20.65
CA VAL A 11 6.60 0.68 -20.76
C VAL A 11 6.59 -0.16 -22.04
N GLU A 12 7.23 0.30 -23.11
CA GLU A 12 7.32 -0.40 -24.38
C GLU A 12 8.08 -1.73 -24.23
N GLU A 13 9.17 -1.76 -23.47
CA GLU A 13 9.86 -3.00 -23.15
C GLU A 13 9.03 -3.93 -22.26
N ALA A 14 8.33 -3.38 -21.26
CA ALA A 14 7.43 -4.17 -20.43
C ALA A 14 6.38 -4.91 -21.28
N LEU A 15 5.72 -4.20 -22.19
CA LEU A 15 4.72 -4.78 -23.08
C LEU A 15 5.29 -5.79 -24.07
N ARG A 16 6.51 -5.57 -24.59
CA ARG A 16 7.20 -6.56 -25.42
C ARG A 16 7.44 -7.86 -24.68
N LEU A 17 7.94 -7.78 -23.44
CA LEU A 17 8.20 -8.97 -22.62
C LEU A 17 6.92 -9.68 -22.21
N LEU A 18 5.85 -8.94 -21.89
CA LEU A 18 4.55 -9.55 -21.61
C LEU A 18 3.96 -10.25 -22.85
N ALA A 19 4.10 -9.67 -24.04
CA ALA A 19 3.68 -10.30 -25.29
C ALA A 19 4.51 -11.54 -25.65
N GLU A 20 5.83 -11.50 -25.40
CA GLU A 20 6.75 -12.61 -25.65
C GLU A 20 6.50 -13.80 -24.73
N HIS A 21 6.32 -13.54 -23.43
CA HIS A 21 6.22 -14.59 -22.42
C HIS A 21 4.76 -14.99 -22.10
N GLY A 22 3.79 -14.16 -22.45
CA GLY A 22 2.36 -14.40 -22.25
C GLY A 22 2.01 -14.75 -20.81
N GLU A 23 1.23 -15.82 -20.62
CA GLU A 23 0.79 -16.26 -19.29
C GLU A 23 1.91 -16.62 -18.32
N ARG A 24 3.13 -16.88 -18.81
CA ARG A 24 4.31 -17.20 -17.99
C ARG A 24 5.01 -15.98 -17.39
N ALA A 25 4.63 -14.77 -17.80
CA ALA A 25 5.17 -13.53 -17.24
C ALA A 25 4.15 -12.79 -16.38
N ARG A 26 4.64 -12.12 -15.34
CA ARG A 26 3.86 -11.15 -14.56
C ARG A 26 4.67 -9.89 -14.32
N LEU A 27 4.00 -8.75 -14.34
CA LEU A 27 4.58 -7.50 -13.86
C LEU A 27 4.81 -7.57 -12.36
N ILE A 28 5.90 -6.97 -11.91
CA ILE A 28 6.13 -6.69 -10.49
C ILE A 28 6.44 -5.20 -10.32
N ALA A 29 5.81 -4.59 -9.32
CA ALA A 29 6.11 -3.25 -8.85
C ALA A 29 6.66 -3.34 -7.42
N GLY A 30 5.79 -3.17 -6.40
CA GLY A 30 6.20 -3.28 -5.01
C GLY A 30 6.42 -4.68 -4.45
N GLY A 31 5.98 -5.72 -5.16
CA GLY A 31 6.10 -7.12 -4.76
C GLY A 31 5.24 -7.58 -3.57
N THR A 32 4.48 -6.68 -2.94
CA THR A 32 3.85 -6.90 -1.63
C THR A 32 2.81 -8.02 -1.56
N ASP A 33 2.19 -8.35 -2.70
CA ASP A 33 1.33 -9.53 -2.85
C ASP A 33 2.05 -10.63 -3.64
N LEU A 34 2.60 -10.27 -4.82
CA LEU A 34 3.11 -11.24 -5.78
C LEU A 34 4.25 -12.10 -5.21
N VAL A 35 5.19 -11.53 -4.44
CA VAL A 35 6.30 -12.31 -3.85
C VAL A 35 5.76 -13.37 -2.90
N LEU A 36 4.72 -13.07 -2.12
CA LEU A 36 4.09 -14.05 -1.23
C LEU A 36 3.33 -15.13 -1.98
N GLU A 37 2.63 -14.75 -3.04
CA GLU A 37 1.96 -15.73 -3.91
C GLU A 37 2.98 -16.68 -4.55
N MET A 38 4.14 -16.17 -4.98
CA MET A 38 5.23 -16.97 -5.55
C MET A 38 5.85 -17.92 -4.52
N GLU A 39 6.20 -17.41 -3.32
CA GLU A 39 6.73 -18.24 -2.21
C GLU A 39 5.75 -19.35 -1.80
N ARG A 40 4.46 -19.04 -1.77
CA ARG A 40 3.39 -20.00 -1.46
C ARG A 40 2.97 -20.87 -2.65
N ARG A 41 3.66 -20.76 -3.80
CA ARG A 41 3.39 -21.51 -5.04
C ARG A 41 1.95 -21.35 -5.57
N GLN A 42 1.34 -20.19 -5.34
CA GLN A 42 -0.02 -19.83 -5.77
C GLN A 42 -0.08 -19.32 -7.22
N ARG A 43 1.06 -19.21 -7.90
CA ARG A 43 1.19 -18.81 -9.30
C ARG A 43 1.94 -19.88 -10.10
N PRO A 44 1.37 -21.09 -10.25
CA PRO A 44 2.01 -22.13 -11.05
C PRO A 44 2.19 -21.64 -12.51
N GLY A 45 3.34 -21.93 -13.10
CA GLY A 45 3.66 -21.56 -14.49
C GLY A 45 4.13 -20.13 -14.72
N VAL A 46 4.10 -19.26 -13.69
CA VAL A 46 4.76 -17.95 -13.77
C VAL A 46 6.26 -18.16 -13.54
N GLU A 47 7.05 -18.01 -14.59
CA GLU A 47 8.50 -18.22 -14.59
C GLU A 47 9.27 -16.90 -14.72
N THR A 48 8.59 -15.85 -15.20
CA THR A 48 9.23 -14.58 -15.55
C THR A 48 8.56 -13.42 -14.81
N LEU A 49 9.38 -12.59 -14.17
CA LEU A 49 8.96 -11.32 -13.58
C LEU A 49 9.50 -10.16 -14.40
N VAL A 50 8.63 -9.19 -14.68
CA VAL A 50 8.96 -7.94 -15.38
C VAL A 50 8.78 -6.79 -14.40
N ASP A 51 9.90 -6.32 -13.84
CA ASP A 51 9.94 -5.25 -12.86
C ASP A 51 9.87 -3.88 -13.52
N ILE A 52 8.81 -3.17 -13.17
CA ILE A 52 8.54 -1.80 -13.63
C ILE A 52 8.86 -0.76 -12.56
N SER A 53 9.31 -1.14 -11.36
CA SER A 53 9.47 -0.24 -10.19
C SER A 53 10.48 0.89 -10.38
N ARG A 54 11.23 0.89 -11.49
CA ARG A 54 12.22 1.92 -11.86
C ARG A 54 12.00 2.54 -13.24
N VAL A 55 10.82 2.35 -13.85
CA VAL A 55 10.46 3.05 -15.08
C VAL A 55 10.09 4.49 -14.75
N ALA A 56 10.74 5.45 -15.41
CA ALA A 56 10.58 6.86 -15.10
C ALA A 56 9.16 7.38 -15.36
N GLY A 57 8.62 8.17 -14.44
CA GLY A 57 7.38 8.93 -14.63
C GLY A 57 6.09 8.15 -14.42
N LEU A 58 6.15 6.87 -14.05
CA LEU A 58 4.96 6.04 -13.79
C LEU A 58 4.38 6.21 -12.38
N ASP A 59 4.99 7.01 -11.53
CA ASP A 59 4.60 7.29 -10.13
C ASP A 59 4.02 8.70 -9.95
N ARG A 60 3.46 9.26 -11.03
CA ARG A 60 2.90 10.62 -11.04
C ARG A 60 1.43 10.64 -10.66
N ILE A 61 1.06 11.68 -9.91
CA ILE A 61 -0.31 12.08 -9.58
C ILE A 61 -0.53 13.44 -10.24
N ARG A 62 -1.56 13.57 -11.07
CA ARG A 62 -1.89 14.84 -11.76
C ARG A 62 -3.40 15.09 -11.77
N LEU A 63 -3.79 16.35 -11.76
CA LEU A 63 -5.12 16.82 -12.13
C LEU A 63 -5.04 17.29 -13.58
N ASP A 64 -5.94 16.85 -14.44
CA ASP A 64 -6.03 17.36 -15.81
C ASP A 64 -7.04 18.51 -15.94
N ASP A 65 -7.09 19.10 -17.14
CA ASP A 65 -7.95 20.24 -17.45
C ASP A 65 -9.45 19.90 -17.44
N GLU A 66 -9.80 18.61 -17.50
CA GLU A 66 -11.17 18.10 -17.41
C GLU A 66 -11.61 17.83 -15.96
N GLY A 67 -10.73 18.09 -14.99
CA GLY A 67 -11.00 17.87 -13.56
C GLY A 67 -10.84 16.41 -13.12
N TRP A 68 -10.13 15.59 -13.88
CA TRP A 68 -9.82 14.20 -13.52
C TRP A 68 -8.46 14.09 -12.85
N ILE A 69 -8.42 13.38 -11.73
CA ILE A 69 -7.18 12.95 -11.10
C ILE A 69 -6.71 11.67 -11.81
N ARG A 70 -5.44 11.67 -12.24
CA ARG A 70 -4.79 10.55 -12.91
C ARG A 70 -3.60 10.07 -12.10
N LEU A 71 -3.58 8.78 -11.81
CA LEU A 71 -2.50 8.08 -11.11
C LEU A 71 -1.78 7.15 -12.09
N GLY A 72 -0.45 7.25 -12.14
CA GLY A 72 0.37 6.26 -12.82
C GLY A 72 0.42 4.92 -12.06
N PRO A 73 0.88 3.83 -12.71
CA PRO A 73 0.80 2.48 -12.15
C PRO A 73 1.79 2.21 -11.00
N LEU A 74 2.80 3.08 -10.82
CA LEU A 74 3.73 3.02 -9.71
C LEU A 74 3.35 3.94 -8.54
N VAL A 75 2.23 4.68 -8.63
CA VAL A 75 1.78 5.51 -7.51
C VAL A 75 1.52 4.62 -6.29
N THR A 76 2.30 4.85 -5.24
CA THR A 76 2.25 4.11 -3.99
C THR A 76 1.16 4.63 -3.07
N HIS A 77 0.72 3.80 -2.12
CA HIS A 77 -0.25 4.25 -1.12
C HIS A 77 0.27 5.47 -0.33
N ASN A 78 1.56 5.53 0.02
CA ASN A 78 2.13 6.68 0.73
C ASN A 78 2.22 7.94 -0.15
N GLN A 79 2.44 7.81 -1.47
CA GLN A 79 2.36 8.97 -2.38
C GLN A 79 0.94 9.55 -2.46
N VAL A 80 -0.10 8.72 -2.40
CA VAL A 80 -1.49 9.19 -2.29
C VAL A 80 -1.72 9.92 -0.96
N ILE A 81 -1.22 9.38 0.15
CA ILE A 81 -1.33 10.00 1.49
C ILE A 81 -0.61 11.35 1.54
N ALA A 82 0.56 11.46 0.90
CA ALA A 82 1.36 12.68 0.87
C ALA A 82 0.84 13.76 -0.10
N SER A 83 0.00 13.36 -1.07
CA SER A 83 -0.49 14.28 -2.10
C SER A 83 -1.59 15.18 -1.56
N ALA A 84 -1.29 16.48 -1.46
CA ALA A 84 -2.30 17.50 -1.12
C ALA A 84 -3.53 17.41 -2.05
N LEU A 85 -3.30 17.21 -3.36
CA LEU A 85 -4.37 17.00 -4.33
C LEU A 85 -5.28 15.82 -3.96
N CYS A 86 -4.72 14.65 -3.65
CA CYS A 86 -5.52 13.49 -3.26
C CYS A 86 -6.21 13.70 -1.92
N VAL A 87 -5.52 14.29 -0.94
CA VAL A 87 -6.09 14.57 0.38
C VAL A 87 -7.25 15.56 0.24
N GLU A 88 -7.13 16.61 -0.54
CA GLU A 88 -8.17 17.65 -0.71
C GLU A 88 -9.31 17.19 -1.61
N ARG A 89 -8.98 16.60 -2.77
CA ARG A 89 -9.92 16.36 -3.87
C ARG A 89 -10.25 14.88 -4.10
N ALA A 90 -9.72 13.97 -3.29
CA ALA A 90 -9.99 12.52 -3.35
C ALA A 90 -9.91 11.85 -1.97
N PHE A 91 -10.39 12.54 -0.92
CA PHE A 91 -10.21 12.13 0.46
C PHE A 91 -10.61 10.66 0.78
N PRO A 92 -11.70 10.09 0.24
CA PRO A 92 -12.01 8.66 0.43
C PRO A 92 -10.85 7.72 0.05
N LEU A 93 -10.15 8.02 -1.05
CA LEU A 93 -9.00 7.25 -1.49
C LEU A 93 -7.78 7.48 -0.57
N ALA A 94 -7.53 8.71 -0.15
CA ALA A 94 -6.46 9.01 0.82
C ALA A 94 -6.68 8.26 2.15
N ALA A 95 -7.91 8.27 2.67
CA ALA A 95 -8.32 7.54 3.86
C ALA A 95 -8.16 6.01 3.70
N ALA A 96 -8.51 5.47 2.53
CA ALA A 96 -8.27 4.06 2.23
C ALA A 96 -6.78 3.72 2.17
N CYS A 97 -5.98 4.48 1.42
CA CYS A 97 -4.53 4.29 1.36
C CYS A 97 -3.88 4.35 2.74
N TRP A 98 -4.32 5.26 3.62
CA TRP A 98 -3.85 5.33 5.01
C TRP A 98 -4.09 4.04 5.81
N ALA A 99 -5.21 3.37 5.55
CA ALA A 99 -5.62 2.15 6.21
C ALA A 99 -4.95 0.87 5.66
N VAL A 100 -4.18 0.97 4.57
CA VAL A 100 -3.43 -0.14 3.98
C VAL A 100 -2.17 -0.43 4.80
N GLY A 101 -2.04 -1.66 5.28
CA GLY A 101 -0.81 -2.19 5.89
C GLY A 101 -0.17 -1.28 6.95
N ALA A 102 1.13 -1.02 6.76
CA ALA A 102 1.94 -0.09 7.54
C ALA A 102 2.78 0.79 6.58
N PRO A 103 3.42 1.87 7.06
CA PRO A 103 4.18 2.78 6.20
C PRO A 103 5.18 2.08 5.27
N GLN A 104 5.92 1.07 5.76
CA GLN A 104 6.90 0.33 4.93
C GLN A 104 6.25 -0.45 3.78
N ILE A 105 5.06 -1.00 3.99
CA ILE A 105 4.29 -1.68 2.93
C ILE A 105 3.75 -0.65 1.94
N ARG A 106 3.28 0.49 2.44
CA ARG A 106 2.75 1.58 1.61
C ARG A 106 3.80 2.32 0.80
N ASN A 107 5.08 2.18 1.13
CA ASN A 107 6.20 2.72 0.38
C ASN A 107 6.49 1.97 -0.93
N THR A 108 6.02 0.72 -1.06
CA THR A 108 6.21 -0.06 -2.29
C THR A 108 4.90 -0.55 -2.89
N GLY A 109 3.89 -0.82 -2.06
CA GLY A 109 2.55 -1.20 -2.50
C GLY A 109 1.90 -0.09 -3.33
N THR A 110 1.59 -0.39 -4.59
CA THR A 110 0.99 0.56 -5.53
C THR A 110 -0.53 0.41 -5.57
N VAL A 111 -1.22 1.51 -5.86
CA VAL A 111 -2.69 1.47 -6.05
C VAL A 111 -3.05 0.52 -7.19
N ALA A 112 -2.33 0.57 -8.32
CA ALA A 112 -2.57 -0.32 -9.46
C ALA A 112 -2.37 -1.80 -9.10
N GLY A 113 -1.28 -2.14 -8.41
CA GLY A 113 -1.04 -3.51 -7.95
C GLY A 113 -2.15 -3.98 -7.00
N ASN A 114 -2.61 -3.09 -6.11
CA ASN A 114 -3.73 -3.37 -5.21
C ASN A 114 -5.02 -3.70 -5.99
N LEU A 115 -5.36 -2.94 -7.03
CA LEU A 115 -6.53 -3.21 -7.89
C LEU A 115 -6.40 -4.54 -8.64
N ILE A 116 -5.25 -4.79 -9.27
CA ILE A 116 -5.00 -6.02 -10.06
C ILE A 116 -5.06 -7.27 -9.18
N THR A 117 -4.61 -7.18 -7.93
CA THR A 117 -4.73 -8.28 -6.94
C THR A 117 -6.19 -8.69 -6.73
N ALA A 118 -7.16 -7.77 -6.86
CA ALA A 118 -8.60 -8.04 -6.76
C ALA A 118 -9.01 -8.85 -5.52
N SER A 119 -8.41 -8.52 -4.37
CA SER A 119 -8.79 -9.10 -3.09
C SER A 119 -10.18 -8.61 -2.67
N PRO A 120 -11.08 -9.49 -2.18
CA PRO A 120 -12.37 -9.05 -1.64
C PRO A 120 -12.24 -8.10 -0.44
N ALA A 121 -11.11 -8.17 0.27
CA ALA A 121 -10.80 -7.33 1.44
C ALA A 121 -9.93 -6.11 1.08
N ASN A 122 -9.87 -5.74 -0.20
CA ASN A 122 -9.15 -4.59 -0.69
C ASN A 122 -9.77 -3.27 -0.18
N ASP A 123 -8.91 -2.32 0.21
CA ASP A 123 -9.33 -1.04 0.78
C ASP A 123 -9.50 0.07 -0.28
N THR A 124 -8.78 0.05 -1.40
CA THR A 124 -8.82 1.13 -2.40
C THR A 124 -9.86 0.93 -3.51
N ILE A 125 -10.31 -0.30 -3.76
CA ILE A 125 -11.39 -0.55 -4.74
C ILE A 125 -12.70 0.16 -4.36
N PRO A 126 -13.21 0.08 -3.11
CA PRO A 126 -14.44 0.76 -2.71
C PRO A 126 -14.46 2.27 -3.03
N PRO A 127 -13.51 3.10 -2.55
CA PRO A 127 -13.55 4.53 -2.84
C PRO A 127 -13.34 4.85 -4.33
N LEU A 128 -12.48 4.10 -5.04
CA LEU A 128 -12.30 4.33 -6.48
C LEU A 128 -13.56 3.99 -7.29
N TRP A 129 -14.30 2.95 -6.89
CA TRP A 129 -15.58 2.65 -7.52
C TRP A 129 -16.63 3.72 -7.17
N ALA A 130 -16.70 4.15 -5.91
CA ALA A 130 -17.58 5.24 -5.52
C ALA A 130 -17.30 6.54 -6.29
N MET A 131 -16.05 6.78 -6.70
CA MET A 131 -15.63 7.92 -7.52
C MET A 131 -15.69 7.64 -9.03
N ASP A 132 -16.36 6.57 -9.48
CA ASP A 132 -16.52 6.23 -10.91
C ASP A 132 -15.18 6.13 -11.69
N ALA A 133 -14.15 5.55 -11.04
CA ALA A 133 -12.84 5.39 -11.64
C ALA A 133 -12.84 4.55 -12.93
N ARG A 134 -11.86 4.83 -13.79
CA ARG A 134 -11.57 4.13 -15.04
C ARG A 134 -10.11 3.69 -15.08
N LEU A 135 -9.86 2.57 -15.74
CA LEU A 135 -8.53 1.99 -15.90
C LEU A 135 -8.16 2.00 -17.37
N THR A 136 -6.96 2.49 -17.69
CA THR A 136 -6.40 2.39 -19.03
C THR A 136 -5.40 1.23 -19.06
N LEU A 137 -5.66 0.27 -19.95
CA LEU A 137 -4.88 -0.93 -20.17
C LEU A 137 -4.21 -0.83 -21.54
N ARG A 138 -2.91 -1.14 -21.62
CA ARG A 138 -2.12 -1.06 -22.85
C ARG A 138 -1.48 -2.40 -23.15
N SER A 139 -1.41 -2.76 -24.43
CA SER A 139 -0.66 -3.90 -24.98
C SER A 139 0.03 -3.46 -26.28
N LEU A 140 0.79 -4.36 -26.93
CA LEU A 140 1.31 -4.08 -28.27
C LEU A 140 0.21 -3.98 -29.33
N ARG A 141 -0.99 -4.52 -29.07
CA ARG A 141 -2.13 -4.45 -29.99
C ARG A 141 -2.87 -3.12 -29.94
N GLY A 142 -2.65 -2.31 -28.90
CA GLY A 142 -3.33 -1.04 -28.69
C GLY A 142 -3.65 -0.78 -27.22
N GLU A 143 -4.51 0.21 -27.02
CA GLU A 143 -4.94 0.69 -25.70
C GLU A 143 -6.46 0.61 -25.58
N ARG A 144 -6.95 0.30 -24.38
CA ARG A 144 -8.37 0.36 -24.04
C ARG A 144 -8.58 0.95 -22.65
N THR A 145 -9.69 1.64 -22.48
CA THR A 145 -10.13 2.14 -21.16
C THR A 145 -11.40 1.42 -20.75
N ILE A 146 -11.43 0.94 -19.51
CA ILE A 146 -12.57 0.20 -18.93
C ILE A 146 -13.01 0.88 -17.62
N PRO A 147 -14.33 1.01 -17.35
CA PRO A 147 -14.82 1.40 -16.03
C PRO A 147 -14.33 0.41 -14.96
N LEU A 148 -13.97 0.89 -13.78
CA LEU A 148 -13.48 0.03 -12.69
C LEU A 148 -14.51 -1.02 -12.29
N ALA A 149 -15.80 -0.69 -12.38
CA ALA A 149 -16.91 -1.60 -12.09
C ALA A 149 -16.89 -2.86 -12.97
N ASP A 150 -16.46 -2.72 -14.23
CA ASP A 150 -16.46 -3.80 -15.23
C ASP A 150 -15.14 -4.60 -15.23
N PHE A 151 -14.14 -4.15 -14.47
CA PHE A 151 -12.81 -4.78 -14.43
C PHE A 151 -12.79 -6.10 -13.65
N TYR A 152 -13.72 -6.35 -12.72
CA TYR A 152 -13.69 -7.51 -11.84
C TYR A 152 -14.62 -8.63 -12.33
N ARG A 153 -14.06 -9.83 -12.51
CA ARG A 153 -14.79 -11.04 -12.94
C ARG A 153 -15.08 -12.02 -11.81
N GLY A 154 -14.46 -11.82 -10.65
CA GLY A 154 -14.60 -12.67 -9.47
C GLY A 154 -13.48 -12.47 -8.46
N VAL A 155 -13.36 -13.39 -7.50
CA VAL A 155 -12.33 -13.35 -6.46
C VAL A 155 -10.94 -13.46 -7.10
N ARG A 156 -10.09 -12.43 -6.96
CA ARG A 156 -8.75 -12.35 -7.56
C ARG A 156 -8.74 -12.56 -9.09
N GLN A 157 -9.84 -12.22 -9.76
CA GLN A 157 -10.01 -12.37 -11.20
C GLN A 157 -10.41 -11.03 -11.82
N VAL A 158 -9.61 -10.56 -12.78
CA VAL A 158 -9.77 -9.27 -13.43
C VAL A 158 -9.81 -9.41 -14.95
N ASP A 159 -10.36 -8.41 -15.63
CA ASP A 159 -10.27 -8.25 -17.08
C ASP A 159 -8.92 -7.61 -17.47
N LEU A 160 -7.84 -8.39 -17.33
CA LEU A 160 -6.50 -8.04 -17.77
C LEU A 160 -5.93 -9.19 -18.58
N ALA A 161 -5.69 -8.99 -19.88
CA ALA A 161 -5.08 -10.01 -20.71
C ALA A 161 -3.60 -10.23 -20.31
N PRO A 162 -3.02 -11.42 -20.58
CA PRO A 162 -1.64 -11.73 -20.18
C PRO A 162 -0.58 -10.76 -20.72
N ASP A 163 -0.85 -10.10 -21.85
CA ASP A 163 0.04 -9.13 -22.48
C ASP A 163 -0.36 -7.65 -22.25
N GLU A 164 -1.34 -7.42 -21.37
CA GLU A 164 -1.77 -6.07 -20.99
C GLU A 164 -1.08 -5.58 -19.71
N MET A 165 -0.82 -4.27 -19.68
CA MET A 165 -0.39 -3.52 -18.50
C MET A 165 -1.42 -2.44 -18.19
N LEU A 166 -1.81 -2.31 -16.92
CA LEU A 166 -2.50 -1.12 -16.44
C LEU A 166 -1.50 0.04 -16.43
N VAL A 167 -1.79 1.08 -17.21
CA VAL A 167 -0.90 2.26 -17.38
C VAL A 167 -1.46 3.55 -16.76
N GLU A 168 -2.76 3.60 -16.44
CA GLU A 168 -3.36 4.74 -15.75
C GLU A 168 -4.62 4.35 -14.97
N ILE A 169 -4.80 4.98 -13.81
CA ILE A 169 -6.06 5.01 -13.06
C ILE A 169 -6.56 6.45 -13.11
N ALA A 170 -7.77 6.68 -13.61
CA ALA A 170 -8.36 8.01 -13.71
C ALA A 170 -9.72 8.08 -13.01
N PHE A 171 -9.98 9.14 -12.25
CA PHE A 171 -11.28 9.39 -11.61
C PHE A 171 -11.53 10.91 -11.45
N PRO A 172 -12.79 11.39 -11.50
CA PRO A 172 -13.11 12.79 -11.26
C PRO A 172 -12.66 13.24 -9.87
N ALA A 173 -12.04 14.42 -9.80
CA ALA A 173 -11.81 15.13 -8.55
C ALA A 173 -13.17 15.46 -7.89
N LEU A 174 -13.24 15.31 -6.57
CA LEU A 174 -14.43 15.71 -5.82
C LEU A 174 -14.70 17.21 -6.04
N ARG A 175 -15.96 17.52 -6.35
CA ARG A 175 -16.48 18.89 -6.47
C ARG A 175 -16.78 19.47 -5.08
N GLU A 176 -16.94 20.79 -4.98
CA GLU A 176 -17.22 21.48 -3.71
C GLU A 176 -18.50 20.99 -3.02
N ASN A 177 -19.49 20.57 -3.82
CA ASN A 177 -20.75 20.03 -3.33
C ASN A 177 -20.72 18.51 -3.10
N GLN A 178 -19.54 17.88 -3.21
CA GLN A 178 -19.35 16.45 -3.00
C GLN A 178 -18.53 16.18 -1.75
N ARG A 179 -18.96 15.19 -0.98
CA ARG A 179 -18.37 14.85 0.31
C ARG A 179 -18.32 13.34 0.47
N GLY A 180 -17.19 12.83 0.92
CA GLY A 180 -17.00 11.39 1.03
C GLY A 180 -15.97 10.98 2.07
N THR A 181 -16.11 9.75 2.55
CA THR A 181 -15.23 9.13 3.53
C THR A 181 -15.05 7.63 3.26
N PHE A 182 -14.01 7.05 3.83
CA PHE A 182 -13.77 5.61 3.86
C PHE A 182 -13.52 5.16 5.29
N LEU A 183 -14.22 4.11 5.72
CA LEU A 183 -14.04 3.52 7.04
C LEU A 183 -13.74 2.02 6.94
N LYS A 184 -12.77 1.57 7.72
CA LYS A 184 -12.36 0.17 7.79
C LYS A 184 -12.47 -0.37 9.21
N LEU A 185 -13.06 -1.55 9.33
CA LEU A 185 -12.99 -2.37 10.53
C LEU A 185 -11.96 -3.47 10.32
N GLY A 186 -10.96 -3.55 11.20
CA GLY A 186 -10.02 -4.66 11.29
C GLY A 186 -9.96 -5.21 12.72
N LEU A 187 -9.31 -6.36 12.92
CA LEU A 187 -9.13 -6.95 14.26
C LEU A 187 -8.10 -6.22 15.13
N ARG A 188 -7.32 -5.32 14.53
CA ARG A 188 -6.30 -4.47 15.16
C ARG A 188 -6.26 -3.12 14.44
N ARG A 189 -5.66 -2.10 15.08
CA ARG A 189 -5.65 -0.72 14.57
C ARG A 189 -4.76 -0.48 13.34
N ALA A 190 -3.73 -1.30 13.13
CA ALA A 190 -2.82 -1.22 11.99
C ALA A 190 -2.43 -2.63 11.54
N GLN A 191 -1.91 -2.78 10.31
CA GLN A 191 -1.60 -4.09 9.72
C GLN A 191 -2.80 -5.07 9.76
N ALA A 192 -4.02 -4.57 9.59
CA ALA A 192 -5.23 -5.39 9.66
C ALA A 192 -5.82 -5.62 8.28
N ILE A 193 -6.15 -6.88 7.96
CA ILE A 193 -7.04 -7.19 6.85
C ILE A 193 -8.45 -6.74 7.24
N ALA A 194 -9.18 -6.14 6.31
CA ALA A 194 -10.56 -5.72 6.56
C ALA A 194 -11.43 -6.91 6.98
N VAL A 195 -12.25 -6.68 8.01
CA VAL A 195 -13.45 -7.46 8.34
C VAL A 195 -14.61 -6.93 7.50
N VAL A 196 -14.75 -5.60 7.50
CA VAL A 196 -15.67 -4.81 6.67
C VAL A 196 -14.94 -3.51 6.32
N ASN A 197 -15.13 -3.00 5.11
CA ASN A 197 -14.87 -1.60 4.80
C ASN A 197 -16.05 -1.00 4.03
N VAL A 198 -16.23 0.31 4.19
CA VAL A 198 -17.34 1.08 3.59
C VAL A 198 -16.77 2.39 3.06
N ALA A 199 -17.04 2.70 1.80
CA ALA A 199 -16.84 4.05 1.26
C ALA A 199 -18.20 4.68 0.93
N VAL A 200 -18.37 5.94 1.34
CA VAL A 200 -19.54 6.75 1.05
C VAL A 200 -19.09 8.00 0.30
N LEU A 201 -19.79 8.32 -0.78
CA LEU A 201 -19.67 9.59 -1.50
C LEU A 201 -21.09 10.11 -1.76
N LEU A 202 -21.37 11.32 -1.30
CA LEU A 202 -22.64 12.01 -1.51
C LEU A 202 -22.42 13.34 -2.24
N THR A 203 -23.36 13.68 -3.10
CA THR A 203 -23.46 14.99 -3.75
C THR A 203 -24.67 15.73 -3.17
N PHE A 204 -24.50 16.99 -2.79
CA PHE A 204 -25.55 17.82 -2.20
C PHE A 204 -25.94 18.99 -3.12
N ASP A 205 -27.18 19.45 -3.01
CA ASP A 205 -27.63 20.75 -3.52
C ASP A 205 -27.80 21.74 -2.35
N GLY A 206 -27.07 22.86 -2.35
CA GLY A 206 -27.17 23.88 -1.29
C GLY A 206 -26.37 23.60 -0.01
N GLY A 207 -25.37 22.71 -0.03
CA GLY A 207 -24.50 22.41 1.11
C GLY A 207 -24.96 21.20 1.95
N PRO A 208 -24.38 20.96 3.15
CA PRO A 208 -24.60 19.74 3.95
C PRO A 208 -26.05 19.49 4.40
N ASP A 209 -26.83 20.55 4.60
CA ASP A 209 -28.27 20.50 4.96
C ASP A 209 -29.18 20.42 3.73
N GLY A 210 -28.55 20.44 2.55
CA GLY A 210 -29.18 20.32 1.25
C GLY A 210 -29.70 18.93 0.93
N MET A 211 -30.42 18.83 -0.20
CA MET A 211 -30.87 17.54 -0.69
C MET A 211 -29.70 16.75 -1.27
N VAL A 212 -29.65 15.45 -1.00
CA VAL A 212 -28.72 14.54 -1.67
C VAL A 212 -29.18 14.36 -3.11
N THR A 213 -28.34 14.69 -4.08
CA THR A 213 -28.62 14.58 -5.52
C THR A 213 -27.99 13.34 -6.16
N ASP A 214 -26.92 12.82 -5.57
CA ASP A 214 -26.31 11.54 -5.95
C ASP A 214 -25.69 10.88 -4.71
N ALA A 215 -25.78 9.56 -4.64
CA ALA A 215 -25.25 8.76 -3.55
C ALA A 215 -24.51 7.52 -4.09
N ARG A 216 -23.36 7.24 -3.49
CA ARG A 216 -22.55 6.04 -3.72
C ARG A 216 -22.14 5.45 -2.38
N ILE A 217 -22.53 4.20 -2.13
CA ILE A 217 -22.20 3.43 -0.93
C ILE A 217 -21.64 2.09 -1.40
N THR A 218 -20.32 1.95 -1.30
CA THR A 218 -19.59 0.74 -1.69
C THR A 218 -19.13 -0.03 -0.46
N LEU A 219 -19.20 -1.36 -0.54
CA LEU A 219 -18.94 -2.27 0.57
C LEU A 219 -17.88 -3.30 0.17
N GLY A 220 -16.82 -3.43 0.97
CA GLY A 220 -15.79 -4.46 0.80
C GLY A 220 -15.69 -5.43 1.96
N SER A 221 -15.02 -6.56 1.69
CA SER A 221 -14.89 -7.71 2.60
C SER A 221 -16.21 -8.39 2.99
N VAL A 222 -17.29 -8.12 2.26
CA VAL A 222 -18.64 -8.62 2.59
C VAL A 222 -19.38 -9.27 1.42
N ALA A 223 -18.66 -9.60 0.35
CA ALA A 223 -19.10 -10.36 -0.82
C ALA A 223 -17.85 -10.88 -1.57
N PRO A 224 -17.98 -11.75 -2.58
CA PRO A 224 -16.86 -12.22 -3.39
C PRO A 224 -16.10 -11.09 -4.12
N THR A 225 -16.79 -10.02 -4.50
CA THR A 225 -16.21 -8.77 -5.00
C THR A 225 -16.74 -7.61 -4.18
N ILE A 226 -16.22 -6.40 -4.40
CA ILE A 226 -16.84 -5.18 -3.87
C ILE A 226 -18.28 -5.09 -4.42
N VAL A 227 -19.20 -4.52 -3.64
CA VAL A 227 -20.60 -4.34 -4.05
C VAL A 227 -21.11 -2.95 -3.71
N ARG A 228 -22.14 -2.49 -4.43
CA ARG A 228 -22.89 -1.26 -4.10
C ARG A 228 -24.15 -1.57 -3.32
N ALA A 229 -24.52 -0.65 -2.43
CA ALA A 229 -25.79 -0.69 -1.71
C ALA A 229 -26.84 0.18 -2.41
N GLU A 230 -27.27 -0.23 -3.61
CA GLU A 230 -28.11 0.58 -4.51
C GLU A 230 -29.44 1.00 -3.89
N GLU A 231 -30.09 0.11 -3.14
CA GLU A 231 -31.33 0.45 -2.42
C GLU A 231 -31.10 1.52 -1.34
N ALA A 232 -29.95 1.47 -0.66
CA ALA A 232 -29.58 2.47 0.33
C ALA A 232 -29.27 3.83 -0.34
N GLU A 233 -28.60 3.80 -1.49
CA GLU A 233 -28.30 5.00 -2.29
C GLU A 233 -29.60 5.66 -2.79
N ALA A 234 -30.52 4.87 -3.36
CA ALA A 234 -31.81 5.36 -3.85
C ALA A 234 -32.67 5.98 -2.75
N LEU A 235 -32.62 5.46 -1.52
CA LEU A 235 -33.33 6.03 -0.38
C LEU A 235 -32.85 7.44 -0.01
N LEU A 236 -31.56 7.72 -0.20
CA LEU A 236 -30.96 9.01 0.16
C LEU A 236 -31.25 10.09 -0.87
N VAL A 237 -31.25 9.74 -2.17
CA VAL A 237 -31.44 10.70 -3.26
C VAL A 237 -32.81 11.40 -3.17
N GLY A 238 -32.81 12.71 -3.46
CA GLY A 238 -33.99 13.56 -3.44
C GLY A 238 -34.40 14.07 -2.05
N HIS A 239 -33.59 13.81 -1.03
CA HIS A 239 -33.94 14.13 0.35
C HIS A 239 -32.75 14.68 1.14
N PRO A 240 -32.98 15.54 2.14
CA PRO A 240 -31.94 15.90 3.11
C PRO A 240 -31.58 14.69 3.98
N LEU A 241 -30.37 14.72 4.56
CA LEU A 241 -29.98 13.73 5.55
C LEU A 241 -30.59 14.06 6.92
N ASP A 242 -31.06 13.02 7.59
CA ASP A 242 -31.44 13.04 8.99
C ASP A 242 -31.06 11.70 9.66
N GLU A 243 -31.18 11.63 10.98
CA GLU A 243 -30.83 10.42 11.73
C GLU A 243 -31.67 9.19 11.37
N GLU A 244 -32.93 9.38 10.98
CA GLU A 244 -33.82 8.28 10.63
C GLU A 244 -33.43 7.69 9.27
N ARG A 245 -33.26 8.54 8.26
CA ARG A 245 -32.81 8.17 6.90
C ARG A 245 -31.45 7.52 6.93
N ILE A 246 -30.51 8.07 7.69
CA ILE A 246 -29.19 7.45 7.88
C ILE A 246 -29.34 6.05 8.47
N ALA A 247 -30.19 5.86 9.48
CA ALA A 247 -30.41 4.54 10.09
C ALA A 247 -31.13 3.57 9.14
N GLN A 248 -32.04 4.04 8.29
CA GLN A 248 -32.71 3.24 7.26
C GLN A 248 -31.72 2.83 6.14
N ALA A 249 -30.95 3.78 5.59
CA ALA A 249 -29.93 3.51 4.57
C ALA A 249 -28.87 2.53 5.07
N ALA A 250 -28.43 2.66 6.32
CA ALA A 250 -27.51 1.71 6.93
C ALA A 250 -28.06 0.27 7.00
N ARG A 251 -29.36 0.11 7.29
CA ARG A 251 -30.02 -1.21 7.30
C ARG A 251 -30.09 -1.80 5.89
N LEU A 252 -30.41 -0.99 4.88
CA LEU A 252 -30.42 -1.41 3.48
C LEU A 252 -29.00 -1.80 3.00
N ALA A 253 -27.97 -1.05 3.39
CA ALA A 253 -26.59 -1.41 3.09
C ALA A 253 -26.18 -2.78 3.68
N ALA A 254 -26.63 -3.09 4.90
CA ALA A 254 -26.42 -4.42 5.49
C ALA A 254 -27.17 -5.53 4.73
N GLN A 255 -28.30 -5.22 4.11
CA GLN A 255 -29.05 -6.15 3.25
C GLN A 255 -28.39 -6.36 1.88
N ALA A 256 -27.54 -5.45 1.41
CA ALA A 256 -26.73 -5.66 0.20
C ALA A 256 -25.55 -6.63 0.45
N ALA A 257 -25.10 -6.75 1.69
CA ALA A 257 -23.98 -7.61 2.06
C ALA A 257 -24.31 -9.12 1.97
N ARG A 258 -23.36 -9.91 1.46
CA ARG A 258 -23.42 -11.38 1.35
C ARG A 258 -22.15 -12.04 1.96
N PRO A 259 -21.79 -11.76 3.23
CA PRO A 259 -20.55 -12.28 3.81
C PRO A 259 -20.66 -13.76 4.15
N ILE A 260 -19.48 -14.40 4.23
CA ILE A 260 -19.28 -15.75 4.76
C ILE A 260 -18.68 -15.69 6.18
N ASP A 261 -18.78 -16.80 6.92
CA ASP A 261 -18.00 -17.00 8.14
C ASP A 261 -16.53 -17.27 7.79
N ASP A 262 -15.60 -16.67 8.52
CA ASP A 262 -14.19 -17.05 8.48
C ASP A 262 -13.45 -16.69 9.79
N VAL A 263 -12.12 -16.84 9.78
CA VAL A 263 -11.22 -16.55 10.93
C VAL A 263 -11.28 -15.11 11.44
N ARG A 264 -11.81 -14.16 10.65
CA ARG A 264 -11.92 -12.74 11.00
C ARG A 264 -13.27 -12.38 11.61
N GLY A 265 -14.26 -13.27 11.54
CA GLY A 265 -15.56 -13.08 12.17
C GLY A 265 -16.72 -13.69 11.38
N SER A 266 -17.84 -13.88 12.07
CA SER A 266 -19.04 -14.48 11.48
C SER A 266 -19.70 -13.57 10.44
N ALA A 267 -20.43 -14.17 9.51
CA ALA A 267 -21.28 -13.50 8.53
C ALA A 267 -22.30 -12.59 9.24
N ALA A 268 -22.89 -13.05 10.34
CA ALA A 268 -23.83 -12.25 11.14
C ALA A 268 -23.16 -10.99 11.73
N TYR A 269 -21.96 -11.14 12.30
CA TYR A 269 -21.18 -10.02 12.81
C TYR A 269 -20.83 -9.02 11.70
N ARG A 270 -20.34 -9.52 10.55
CA ARG A 270 -20.02 -8.68 9.39
C ARG A 270 -21.22 -7.89 8.87
N ARG A 271 -22.38 -8.52 8.70
CA ARG A 271 -23.61 -7.80 8.30
C ARG A 271 -23.97 -6.71 9.29
N ARG A 272 -23.89 -6.99 10.60
CA ARG A 272 -24.14 -5.98 11.63
C ARG A 272 -23.11 -4.84 11.57
N MET A 273 -21.86 -5.14 11.28
CA MET A 273 -20.80 -4.13 11.16
C MET A 273 -20.93 -3.28 9.90
N VAL A 274 -21.48 -3.81 8.79
CA VAL A 274 -21.85 -3.00 7.62
C VAL A 274 -22.86 -1.92 8.01
N GLU A 275 -23.91 -2.27 8.75
CA GLU A 275 -24.89 -1.29 9.23
C GLU A 275 -24.23 -0.21 10.09
N VAL A 276 -23.42 -0.62 11.08
CA VAL A 276 -22.75 0.30 12.00
C VAL A 276 -21.78 1.23 11.26
N PHE A 277 -20.97 0.71 10.35
CA PHE A 277 -19.96 1.50 9.64
C PHE A 277 -20.58 2.39 8.56
N THR A 278 -21.64 1.93 7.89
CA THR A 278 -22.41 2.78 6.96
C THR A 278 -23.05 3.95 7.69
N ARG A 279 -23.69 3.70 8.85
CA ARG A 279 -24.24 4.77 9.69
C ARG A 279 -23.19 5.78 10.13
N ARG A 280 -22.00 5.32 10.52
CA ARG A 280 -20.89 6.20 10.91
C ARG A 280 -20.37 7.04 9.74
N ALA A 281 -20.16 6.42 8.58
CA ALA A 281 -19.69 7.10 7.39
C ALA A 281 -20.68 8.17 6.93
N LEU A 282 -21.98 7.84 6.85
CA LEU A 282 -23.03 8.80 6.52
C LEU A 282 -23.09 9.97 7.51
N ARG A 283 -22.94 9.72 8.82
CA ARG A 283 -22.89 10.80 9.83
C ARG A 283 -21.67 11.71 9.67
N GLN A 284 -20.49 11.15 9.38
CA GLN A 284 -19.30 11.96 9.13
C GLN A 284 -19.50 12.87 7.91
N VAL A 285 -20.00 12.28 6.81
CA VAL A 285 -20.32 13.01 5.58
C VAL A 285 -21.45 14.02 5.81
N TRP A 286 -22.39 13.77 6.71
CA TRP A 286 -23.40 14.78 7.04
C TRP A 286 -22.79 15.95 7.82
N ARG A 287 -22.00 15.67 8.87
CA ARG A 287 -21.57 16.66 9.88
C ARG A 287 -20.34 17.52 9.58
N GLY A 288 -19.56 17.20 8.57
CA GLY A 288 -18.28 17.91 8.31
C GLY A 288 -17.06 17.16 8.84
N GLU A 289 -17.23 15.89 9.23
CA GLU A 289 -16.27 15.17 10.10
C GLU A 289 -15.53 14.05 9.36
N GLU A 290 -15.52 14.02 8.02
CA GLU A 290 -14.85 12.97 7.24
C GLU A 290 -13.36 12.88 7.57
N ARG A 291 -12.74 14.04 7.80
CA ARG A 291 -11.31 14.17 8.10
C ARG A 291 -11.00 14.01 9.58
N ALA A 292 -11.98 13.69 10.42
CA ALA A 292 -11.77 13.51 11.85
C ALA A 292 -10.77 12.36 12.11
N GLY A 293 -9.64 12.68 12.73
CA GLY A 293 -8.56 11.73 12.99
C GLY A 293 -7.58 11.53 11.84
N TRP A 294 -7.70 12.28 10.73
CA TRP A 294 -6.66 12.33 9.70
C TRP A 294 -5.41 13.02 10.27
N PRO A 295 -4.20 12.42 10.13
CA PRO A 295 -2.97 13.06 10.57
C PRO A 295 -2.65 14.26 9.68
N GLN A 296 -2.44 15.43 10.28
CA GLN A 296 -2.01 16.64 9.55
C GLN A 296 -0.64 16.43 8.88
N ASP A 297 0.27 15.75 9.56
CA ASP A 297 1.62 15.46 9.09
C ASP A 297 1.95 13.96 9.27
N PRO A 298 1.52 13.09 8.34
CA PRO A 298 1.72 11.65 8.46
C PRO A 298 3.20 11.26 8.36
N PRO A 299 3.72 10.34 9.21
CA PRO A 299 5.05 9.77 9.03
C PRO A 299 5.04 8.73 7.91
N LEU A 300 5.82 8.97 6.85
CA LEU A 300 5.84 8.15 5.64
C LEU A 300 6.99 7.13 5.63
N LEU A 301 8.02 7.37 6.44
CA LEU A 301 9.29 6.65 6.48
C LEU A 301 10.09 6.76 5.17
N TRP A 302 10.13 7.97 4.62
CA TRP A 302 10.91 8.31 3.41
C TRP A 302 12.31 8.82 3.72
N GLY A 303 12.65 8.95 5.00
CA GLY A 303 13.94 9.51 5.42
C GLY A 303 14.12 10.91 4.85
N LYS A 304 15.25 11.17 4.20
CA LYS A 304 15.55 12.45 3.54
C LYS A 304 15.05 12.55 2.09
N THR A 305 14.33 11.54 1.60
CA THR A 305 13.84 11.49 0.22
C THR A 305 12.46 12.16 0.11
N ASN A 306 11.95 12.21 -1.12
CA ASN A 306 10.59 12.66 -1.43
C ASN A 306 9.65 11.50 -1.76
N GLY A 307 10.00 10.26 -1.40
CA GLY A 307 9.15 9.09 -1.65
C GLY A 307 9.15 8.56 -3.08
N HIS A 308 10.14 8.95 -3.89
CA HIS A 308 10.32 8.48 -5.25
C HIS A 308 11.59 7.63 -5.35
N PHE A 309 11.48 6.44 -5.94
CA PHE A 309 12.65 5.61 -6.23
C PHE A 309 13.39 6.15 -7.47
N PRO A 310 14.74 6.13 -7.48
CA PRO A 310 15.50 6.54 -8.65
C PRO A 310 15.17 5.66 -9.88
N PRO A 311 14.91 6.25 -11.06
CA PRO A 311 14.67 5.47 -12.26
C PRO A 311 15.95 4.77 -12.72
N LEU A 312 15.78 3.63 -13.40
CA LEU A 312 16.89 2.95 -14.05
C LEU A 312 17.10 3.56 -15.43
N ALA A 313 18.28 4.11 -15.67
CA ALA A 313 18.67 4.61 -16.99
C ALA A 313 19.31 3.50 -17.83
N GLY A 314 19.17 3.58 -19.14
CA GLY A 314 19.84 2.68 -20.08
C GLY A 314 19.00 1.47 -20.49
N ARG A 315 19.65 0.31 -20.61
CA ARG A 315 19.04 -0.92 -21.15
C ARG A 315 18.35 -1.73 -20.06
N THR A 316 17.33 -2.49 -20.45
CA THR A 316 16.75 -3.55 -19.63
C THR A 316 17.83 -4.49 -19.10
N ILE A 317 17.78 -4.79 -17.80
CA ILE A 317 18.68 -5.71 -17.11
C ILE A 317 17.95 -7.03 -16.89
N VAL A 318 18.66 -8.15 -17.07
CA VAL A 318 18.09 -9.49 -16.86
C VAL A 318 18.92 -10.25 -15.83
N HIS A 319 18.24 -10.82 -14.85
CA HIS A 319 18.80 -11.73 -13.86
C HIS A 319 18.14 -13.09 -14.01
N ARG A 320 18.93 -14.14 -14.27
CA ARG A 320 18.44 -15.50 -14.44
C ARG A 320 18.74 -16.35 -13.22
N GLU A 321 17.82 -17.23 -12.88
CA GLU A 321 18.04 -18.27 -11.87
C GLU A 321 19.22 -19.15 -12.27
N GLY A 322 20.18 -19.35 -11.37
CA GLY A 322 21.44 -20.05 -11.65
C GLY A 322 22.34 -19.36 -12.69
N GLY A 323 21.98 -18.18 -13.18
CA GLY A 323 22.72 -17.42 -14.17
C GLY A 323 23.95 -16.71 -13.59
N PRO A 324 24.93 -16.34 -14.44
CA PRO A 324 26.16 -15.68 -14.00
C PRO A 324 25.95 -14.18 -13.71
N GLU A 325 24.81 -13.59 -14.09
CA GLU A 325 24.57 -12.15 -14.01
C GLU A 325 24.60 -11.69 -12.54
N PRO A 326 25.51 -10.76 -12.18
CA PRO A 326 25.59 -10.27 -10.81
C PRO A 326 24.51 -9.23 -10.47
N ILE A 327 24.18 -9.18 -9.19
CA ILE A 327 23.52 -8.03 -8.57
C ILE A 327 24.64 -7.12 -8.04
N GLN A 328 24.83 -5.97 -8.68
CA GLN A 328 25.80 -4.94 -8.28
C GLN A 328 25.06 -3.83 -7.54
N THR A 329 25.39 -3.58 -6.27
CA THR A 329 24.63 -2.68 -5.40
C THR A 329 25.56 -1.98 -4.42
N VAL A 330 25.08 -0.94 -3.73
CA VAL A 330 25.74 -0.39 -2.55
C VAL A 330 25.02 -0.88 -1.30
N VAL A 331 25.74 -1.44 -0.33
CA VAL A 331 25.20 -1.84 0.98
C VAL A 331 26.02 -1.18 2.08
N ASN A 332 25.38 -0.39 2.95
CA ASN A 332 26.01 0.35 4.04
C ASN A 332 27.23 1.18 3.56
N GLY A 333 27.07 1.87 2.43
CA GLY A 333 28.11 2.70 1.82
C GLY A 333 29.21 1.94 1.06
N ARG A 334 29.17 0.60 1.02
CA ARG A 334 30.17 -0.23 0.32
C ARG A 334 29.60 -0.84 -0.94
N ALA A 335 30.38 -0.82 -2.03
CA ALA A 335 30.03 -1.53 -3.25
C ALA A 335 30.09 -3.05 -3.00
N VAL A 336 29.04 -3.76 -3.40
CA VAL A 336 28.89 -5.21 -3.26
C VAL A 336 28.46 -5.79 -4.61
N THR A 337 29.05 -6.93 -4.98
CA THR A 337 28.67 -7.72 -6.15
C THR A 337 28.26 -9.10 -5.66
N VAL A 338 27.01 -9.50 -5.93
CA VAL A 338 26.44 -10.78 -5.48
C VAL A 338 26.09 -11.64 -6.69
N HIS A 339 26.51 -12.91 -6.67
CA HIS A 339 26.13 -13.91 -7.67
C HIS A 339 25.21 -14.96 -7.05
N GLY A 340 24.34 -15.59 -7.86
CA GLY A 340 23.50 -16.71 -7.41
C GLY A 340 22.31 -16.35 -6.52
N ALA A 341 22.01 -15.07 -6.33
CA ALA A 341 20.87 -14.58 -5.53
C ALA A 341 19.67 -14.12 -6.39
N ASN A 342 19.69 -14.39 -7.69
CA ASN A 342 18.76 -13.83 -8.68
C ASN A 342 17.30 -14.25 -8.49
N ASP A 343 17.04 -15.33 -7.77
CA ASP A 343 15.72 -15.90 -7.50
C ASP A 343 15.30 -15.76 -6.02
N LYS A 344 16.05 -14.99 -5.22
CA LYS A 344 15.85 -14.76 -3.79
C LYS A 344 15.12 -13.46 -3.49
N THR A 345 14.63 -13.31 -2.26
CA THR A 345 14.25 -12.01 -1.70
C THR A 345 15.51 -11.22 -1.31
N LEU A 346 15.39 -9.90 -1.24
CA LEU A 346 16.44 -8.99 -0.78
C LEU A 346 16.88 -9.36 0.64
N LEU A 347 15.94 -9.75 1.51
CA LEU A 347 16.24 -10.25 2.84
C LEU A 347 17.21 -11.44 2.81
N ARG A 348 16.91 -12.45 1.99
CA ARG A 348 17.75 -13.65 1.88
C ARG A 348 19.11 -13.31 1.29
N MET A 349 19.17 -12.46 0.25
CA MET A 349 20.44 -11.98 -0.30
C MET A 349 21.33 -11.31 0.75
N LEU A 350 20.77 -10.38 1.52
CA LEU A 350 21.53 -9.65 2.56
C LEU A 350 22.07 -10.60 3.65
N ARG A 351 21.27 -11.58 4.05
CA ARG A 351 21.61 -12.50 5.15
C ARG A 351 22.53 -13.63 4.72
N GLU A 352 22.21 -14.29 3.63
CA GLU A 352 22.86 -15.53 3.18
C GLU A 352 24.10 -15.26 2.33
N ASP A 353 24.05 -14.24 1.47
CA ASP A 353 25.10 -14.00 0.47
C ASP A 353 26.02 -12.83 0.84
N VAL A 354 25.49 -11.77 1.48
CA VAL A 354 26.30 -10.63 1.98
C VAL A 354 26.78 -10.85 3.42
N GLY A 355 26.09 -11.70 4.19
CA GLY A 355 26.45 -12.02 5.58
C GLY A 355 25.98 -10.99 6.63
N LEU A 356 25.11 -10.05 6.25
CA LEU A 356 24.52 -9.04 7.14
C LEU A 356 23.24 -9.60 7.79
N THR A 357 23.42 -10.28 8.91
CA THR A 357 22.36 -11.05 9.58
C THR A 357 21.54 -10.26 10.61
N GLY A 358 21.82 -8.97 10.79
CA GLY A 358 21.11 -8.05 11.67
C GLY A 358 19.66 -7.88 11.24
N THR A 359 19.41 -7.67 9.96
CA THR A 359 18.06 -7.72 9.37
C THR A 359 17.47 -9.12 9.54
N LYS A 360 16.31 -9.26 10.18
CA LYS A 360 15.77 -10.57 10.58
C LYS A 360 14.61 -11.03 9.71
N GLU A 361 14.53 -12.33 9.50
CA GLU A 361 13.35 -13.00 8.98
C GLU A 361 12.38 -13.32 10.12
N GLY A 362 11.34 -12.51 10.28
CA GLY A 362 10.32 -12.75 11.30
C GLY A 362 9.16 -13.57 10.76
N CYS A 363 8.17 -12.88 10.19
CA CYS A 363 7.00 -13.52 9.59
C CYS A 363 7.19 -13.95 8.13
N ALA A 364 8.22 -13.44 7.44
CA ALA A 364 8.39 -13.54 5.97
C ALA A 364 7.20 -13.03 5.11
N GLU A 365 6.17 -12.45 5.74
CA GLU A 365 4.93 -11.99 5.11
C GLU A 365 4.76 -10.46 5.06
N GLY A 366 5.80 -9.69 5.40
CA GLY A 366 5.72 -8.23 5.47
C GLY A 366 4.91 -7.65 6.63
N GLU A 367 4.44 -8.48 7.57
CA GLU A 367 3.63 -8.00 8.71
C GLU A 367 4.45 -7.48 9.89
N CYS A 368 5.54 -8.16 10.26
CA CYS A 368 6.22 -7.94 11.53
C CYS A 368 7.31 -6.86 11.53
N GLY A 369 7.77 -6.43 10.36
CA GLY A 369 8.78 -5.38 10.21
C GLY A 369 10.19 -5.72 10.66
N ALA A 370 10.48 -6.94 11.11
CA ALA A 370 11.83 -7.31 11.56
C ALA A 370 12.88 -7.25 10.43
N CYS A 371 12.43 -7.30 9.17
CA CYS A 371 13.22 -7.24 7.97
C CYS A 371 13.36 -5.83 7.36
N THR A 372 12.94 -4.77 8.07
CA THR A 372 12.98 -3.41 7.52
C THR A 372 14.42 -3.00 7.18
N VAL A 373 14.61 -2.45 5.99
CA VAL A 373 15.85 -1.81 5.51
C VAL A 373 15.50 -0.50 4.83
N LEU A 374 16.47 0.38 4.61
CA LEU A 374 16.28 1.53 3.72
C LEU A 374 16.76 1.14 2.32
N LEU A 375 15.85 1.10 1.35
CA LEU A 375 16.16 0.92 -0.06
C LEU A 375 16.05 2.30 -0.73
N ASP A 376 17.16 2.77 -1.29
CA ASP A 376 17.28 4.11 -1.87
C ASP A 376 16.81 5.22 -0.90
N GLY A 377 17.06 5.02 0.41
CA GLY A 377 16.67 5.94 1.49
C GLY A 377 15.24 5.75 2.03
N ILE A 378 14.42 4.91 1.41
CA ILE A 378 13.01 4.67 1.78
C ILE A 378 12.89 3.38 2.59
N ALA A 379 12.16 3.39 3.70
CA ALA A 379 11.96 2.18 4.51
C ALA A 379 11.04 1.18 3.81
N VAL A 380 11.53 -0.05 3.60
CA VAL A 380 10.79 -1.14 2.92
C VAL A 380 10.94 -2.47 3.67
N MET A 381 10.01 -3.40 3.43
CA MET A 381 10.09 -4.77 3.94
C MET A 381 10.93 -5.64 3.00
N SER A 382 12.21 -5.87 3.30
CA SER A 382 13.11 -6.61 2.40
C SER A 382 12.69 -8.06 2.10
N CYS A 383 11.83 -8.67 2.92
CA CYS A 383 11.26 -9.99 2.62
C CYS A 383 10.30 -9.99 1.42
N LEU A 384 9.78 -8.82 1.02
CA LEU A 384 8.83 -8.67 -0.09
C LEU A 384 9.48 -8.04 -1.34
N VAL A 385 10.78 -7.75 -1.28
CA VAL A 385 11.53 -7.14 -2.39
C VAL A 385 12.34 -8.25 -3.07
N PRO A 386 12.21 -8.48 -4.38
CA PRO A 386 13.11 -9.36 -5.13
C PRO A 386 14.56 -8.87 -5.03
N ALA A 387 15.52 -9.76 -4.80
CA ALA A 387 16.94 -9.40 -4.74
C ALA A 387 17.45 -8.69 -6.01
N PRO A 388 17.05 -9.08 -7.25
CA PRO A 388 17.42 -8.34 -8.46
C PRO A 388 17.11 -6.84 -8.45
N ARG A 389 16.08 -6.40 -7.71
CA ARG A 389 15.74 -4.98 -7.57
C ARG A 389 16.86 -4.16 -6.90
N ALA A 390 17.76 -4.81 -6.16
CA ALA A 390 18.92 -4.15 -5.57
C ALA A 390 19.97 -3.74 -6.60
N HIS A 391 19.94 -4.27 -7.83
CA HIS A 391 20.96 -3.95 -8.82
C HIS A 391 20.95 -2.44 -9.14
N GLY A 392 22.04 -1.74 -8.87
CA GLY A 392 22.19 -0.29 -9.02
C GLY A 392 21.54 0.55 -7.91
N ALA A 393 21.03 -0.09 -6.85
CA ALA A 393 20.39 0.59 -5.72
C ALA A 393 21.37 0.83 -4.55
N SER A 394 20.93 1.63 -3.57
CA SER A 394 21.61 1.79 -2.28
C SER A 394 20.78 1.18 -1.17
N ILE A 395 21.40 0.38 -0.31
CA ILE A 395 20.74 -0.30 0.80
C ILE A 395 21.43 0.06 2.11
N VAL A 396 20.64 0.44 3.12
CA VAL A 396 21.10 0.58 4.51
C VAL A 396 20.40 -0.47 5.36
N THR A 397 21.19 -1.33 6.01
CA THR A 397 20.72 -2.30 7.01
C THR A 397 20.95 -1.76 8.43
N VAL A 398 20.51 -2.48 9.46
CA VAL A 398 20.72 -2.07 10.86
C VAL A 398 22.20 -1.90 11.22
N GLU A 399 23.07 -2.70 10.62
CA GLU A 399 24.53 -2.60 10.77
C GLU A 399 25.08 -1.29 10.20
N GLY A 400 24.41 -0.72 9.19
CA GLY A 400 24.78 0.55 8.56
C GLY A 400 24.35 1.80 9.32
N LEU A 401 23.56 1.67 10.39
CA LEU A 401 23.20 2.82 11.23
C LEU A 401 24.38 3.36 12.04
N ARG A 402 25.42 2.55 12.25
CA ARG A 402 26.63 2.95 12.98
C ARG A 402 27.60 3.61 12.01
N GLU A 403 27.91 4.88 12.23
CA GLU A 403 28.85 5.67 11.42
C GLU A 403 30.11 6.00 12.24
N ASP A 404 31.29 5.82 11.66
CA ASP A 404 32.59 6.13 12.28
C ASP A 404 32.78 5.61 13.73
N GLY A 405 32.22 4.42 13.99
CA GLY A 405 32.27 3.77 15.31
C GLY A 405 31.27 4.31 16.33
N ARG A 406 30.50 5.35 16.00
CA ARG A 406 29.44 5.92 16.84
C ARG A 406 28.09 5.29 16.50
N LEU A 407 27.36 4.92 17.54
CA LEU A 407 26.01 4.38 17.37
C LEU A 407 25.07 5.51 16.95
N HIS A 408 24.02 5.15 16.20
CA HIS A 408 22.93 6.09 15.95
C HIS A 408 22.26 6.47 17.29
N PRO A 409 21.80 7.72 17.51
CA PRO A 409 21.17 8.13 18.77
C PRO A 409 20.05 7.18 19.23
N LEU A 410 19.24 6.71 18.27
CA LEU A 410 18.22 5.70 18.53
C LEU A 410 18.78 4.35 19.03
N GLN A 411 19.93 3.89 18.54
CA GLN A 411 20.58 2.67 19.06
C GLN A 411 21.03 2.88 20.52
N GLU A 412 21.64 4.03 20.83
CA GLU A 412 22.07 4.38 22.18
C GLU A 412 20.88 4.48 23.15
N ALA A 413 19.81 5.14 22.72
CA ALA A 413 18.57 5.25 23.48
C ALA A 413 17.92 3.89 23.76
N PHE A 414 17.94 2.96 22.80
CA PHE A 414 17.44 1.60 23.00
C PHE A 414 18.24 0.84 24.07
N ILE A 415 19.56 1.04 24.12
CA ILE A 415 20.43 0.46 25.14
C ILE A 415 20.11 1.10 26.50
N LYS A 416 20.13 2.44 26.58
CA LYS A 416 19.92 3.21 27.82
C LYS A 416 18.58 2.93 28.49
N THR A 417 17.52 2.80 27.70
CA THR A 417 16.17 2.54 28.20
C THR A 417 15.86 1.05 28.42
N GLY A 418 16.77 0.16 28.01
CA GLY A 418 16.54 -1.29 28.02
C GLY A 418 15.37 -1.70 27.14
N ALA A 419 15.18 -1.04 25.99
CA ALA A 419 14.16 -1.36 24.99
C ALA A 419 14.45 -2.68 24.25
N VAL A 420 15.65 -3.23 24.42
CA VAL A 420 16.05 -4.55 23.92
C VAL A 420 15.58 -5.63 24.91
N GLN A 421 14.49 -6.32 24.57
CA GLN A 421 14.02 -7.52 25.29
C GLN A 421 14.69 -8.77 24.71
N CYS A 422 13.97 -9.61 23.94
CA CYS A 422 14.58 -10.71 23.19
C CYS A 422 15.44 -10.24 22.01
N GLY A 423 15.29 -8.97 21.60
CA GLY A 423 16.09 -8.35 20.55
C GLY A 423 15.68 -8.67 19.10
N TYR A 424 14.79 -9.65 18.86
CA TYR A 424 14.51 -10.14 17.50
C TYR A 424 13.90 -9.08 16.58
N CYS A 425 12.95 -8.29 17.09
CA CYS A 425 12.28 -7.23 16.33
C CYS A 425 13.06 -5.90 16.34
N THR A 426 14.05 -5.77 17.22
CA THR A 426 14.79 -4.52 17.45
C THR A 426 15.36 -3.91 16.17
N PRO A 427 16.00 -4.68 15.26
CA PRO A 427 16.48 -4.14 13.98
C PRO A 427 15.40 -3.41 13.20
N GLY A 428 14.20 -3.99 13.10
CA GLY A 428 13.07 -3.37 12.42
C GLY A 428 12.64 -2.03 13.02
N PHE A 429 12.56 -1.96 14.35
CA PHE A 429 12.22 -0.72 15.06
C PHE A 429 13.28 0.35 14.89
N LEU A 430 14.57 -0.03 14.94
CA LEU A 430 15.69 0.89 14.73
C LEU A 430 15.67 1.47 13.31
N MET A 431 15.44 0.63 12.30
CA MET A 431 15.40 1.08 10.90
C MET A 431 14.19 1.97 10.61
N ALA A 432 13.01 1.61 11.12
CA ALA A 432 11.81 2.46 10.99
C ALA A 432 11.99 3.79 11.73
N GLY A 433 12.60 3.77 12.93
CA GLY A 433 12.85 4.97 13.70
C GLY A 433 13.95 5.86 13.11
N ALA A 434 15.02 5.29 12.55
CA ALA A 434 16.03 6.06 11.84
C ALA A 434 15.42 6.76 10.61
N ALA A 435 14.56 6.07 9.85
CA ALA A 435 13.82 6.69 8.75
C ALA A 435 12.89 7.83 9.25
N LEU A 436 12.18 7.62 10.36
CA LEU A 436 11.34 8.65 10.97
C LEU A 436 12.16 9.87 11.38
N LEU A 437 13.26 9.68 12.11
CA LEU A 437 14.08 10.79 12.63
C LEU A 437 14.78 11.57 11.51
N ALA A 438 15.14 10.88 10.42
CA ALA A 438 15.66 11.52 9.21
C ALA A 438 14.60 12.35 8.46
N GLU A 439 13.33 11.91 8.47
CA GLU A 439 12.20 12.62 7.87
C GLU A 439 11.68 13.75 8.77
N LYS A 440 11.66 13.51 10.08
CA LYS A 440 11.08 14.35 11.13
C LYS A 440 12.01 14.35 12.34
N PRO A 441 12.92 15.33 12.47
CA PRO A 441 13.88 15.38 13.59
C PRO A 441 13.23 15.45 14.98
N HIS A 442 12.04 16.07 15.07
CA HIS A 442 11.27 16.21 16.31
C HIS A 442 9.84 15.67 16.12
N PRO A 443 9.66 14.34 15.99
CA PRO A 443 8.37 13.75 15.72
C PRO A 443 7.46 13.83 16.97
N ALA A 444 6.19 14.15 16.75
CA ALA A 444 5.17 14.06 17.78
C ALA A 444 4.97 12.60 18.25
N PRO A 445 4.50 12.35 19.48
CA PRO A 445 4.28 10.99 20.00
C PRO A 445 3.40 10.11 19.10
N GLU A 446 2.38 10.69 18.47
CA GLU A 446 1.48 10.02 17.52
C GLU A 446 2.23 9.60 16.25
N GLN A 447 3.16 10.44 15.76
CA GLN A 447 4.00 10.13 14.61
C GLN A 447 4.95 8.97 14.93
N VAL A 448 5.55 8.96 16.14
CA VAL A 448 6.35 7.83 16.62
C VAL A 448 5.52 6.55 16.63
N ARG A 449 4.34 6.56 17.27
CA ARG A 449 3.46 5.37 17.33
C ARG A 449 3.08 4.87 15.95
N GLN A 450 2.75 5.79 15.04
CA GLN A 450 2.33 5.46 13.69
C GLN A 450 3.47 4.90 12.83
N SER A 451 4.68 5.43 12.97
CA SER A 451 5.87 5.00 12.24
C SER A 451 6.23 3.52 12.49
N ILE A 452 6.00 3.05 13.72
CA ILE A 452 6.34 1.68 14.14
C ILE A 452 5.15 0.71 14.05
N THR A 453 4.03 1.11 13.45
CA THR A 453 2.86 0.23 13.26
C THR A 453 3.15 -1.00 12.41
N GLY A 454 4.19 -0.94 11.59
CA GLY A 454 4.70 -2.07 10.81
C GLY A 454 5.65 -3.00 11.57
N ASN A 455 5.92 -2.73 12.85
CA ASN A 455 6.88 -3.48 13.66
C ASN A 455 6.17 -4.17 14.84
N LEU A 456 6.19 -5.51 14.84
CA LEU A 456 5.53 -6.32 15.85
C LEU A 456 6.55 -6.91 16.83
N CYS A 457 6.41 -6.56 18.10
CA CYS A 457 7.19 -7.11 19.21
C CYS A 457 6.40 -8.19 19.95
N ARG A 458 6.83 -9.46 19.84
CA ARG A 458 6.21 -10.59 20.57
C ARG A 458 6.35 -10.48 22.09
N CYS A 459 7.43 -9.87 22.57
CA CYS A 459 7.69 -9.68 24.00
C CYS A 459 6.96 -8.45 24.59
N THR A 460 6.20 -7.71 23.78
CA THR A 460 5.34 -6.58 24.19
C THR A 460 6.04 -5.40 24.86
N GLY A 461 7.34 -5.21 24.63
CA GLY A 461 8.17 -4.14 25.22
C GLY A 461 7.92 -2.71 24.73
N TYR A 462 6.74 -2.42 24.15
CA TYR A 462 6.47 -1.18 23.44
C TYR A 462 6.66 0.09 24.28
N TYR A 463 6.38 0.07 25.59
CA TYR A 463 6.59 1.25 26.44
C TYR A 463 8.05 1.71 26.48
N LYS A 464 9.00 0.76 26.56
CA LYS A 464 10.42 1.08 26.55
C LYS A 464 10.90 1.49 25.17
N ILE A 465 10.35 0.87 24.12
CA ILE A 465 10.60 1.29 22.73
C ILE A 465 10.18 2.74 22.53
N LEU A 466 8.95 3.12 22.91
CA LEU A 466 8.48 4.50 22.79
C LEU A 466 9.35 5.47 23.60
N ARG A 467 9.74 5.10 24.82
CA ARG A 467 10.68 5.90 25.63
C ARG A 467 12.05 6.07 24.95
N ALA A 468 12.53 5.06 24.23
CA ALA A 468 13.79 5.16 23.48
C ALA A 468 13.68 6.17 22.34
N PHE A 469 12.54 6.23 21.65
CA PHE A 469 12.30 7.26 20.64
C PHE A 469 12.27 8.66 21.26
N GLU A 470 11.57 8.85 22.38
CA GLU A 470 11.55 10.13 23.11
C GLU A 470 12.97 10.56 23.52
N GLU A 471 13.78 9.64 24.04
CA GLU A 471 15.15 9.92 24.45
C GLU A 471 16.03 10.31 23.25
N ALA A 472 15.91 9.59 22.13
CA ALA A 472 16.70 9.86 20.91
C ALA A 472 16.38 11.19 20.23
N THR A 473 15.28 11.86 20.60
CA THR A 473 14.87 13.17 20.05
C THR A 473 15.34 14.37 20.88
N ARG A 474 15.94 14.11 22.05
CA ARG A 474 16.45 15.15 22.97
C ARG A 474 17.92 15.49 22.77
N GLU A 475 18.65 14.60 22.09
CA GLU A 475 20.04 14.74 21.68
C GLU A 475 20.10 15.25 20.24
#